data_AF-A0A8J2K0T7-F1
#
_entry.id   AF-A0A8J2K0T7-F1
#
_cell.length_a   1.000
_cell.length_b   1.000
_cell.length_c   1.000
_cell.angle_alpha   90.00
_cell.angle_beta   90.00
_cell.angle_gamma   90.00
#
_symmetry.space_group_name_H-M   'P 1'
#
loop_
_entity.id
_entity.type
_entity.pdbx_description
1 polymer ?
#
loop_
_entity_poly.entity_id
_entity_poly.type
_entity_poly.pdbx_seq_one_letter_code
_entity_poly.pdbx_strand_id
1 'polypeptide(L)'
;MSSLSSFWSNYLTAQLLFTMMTSELSNIHEIRRRELSIFQHHDGITGTSTDRVVNDYASRMHGAILGCQEVAINSMLTLGNLEEIKERFDDSDYMVLNSTKKRFQPTILTNGDIKSIGKTLVIQMEQSSSEKSCHKTVSVFNPLERAHKKLIQVGVSLPNVMVMYNGDVVESEIFPVFFLTPNATLTSERDTINVQTDSFELYFVVELKPLEIRHYRILPAPSTIQRTSGVKVKVFNVNFNNTPASNQVFEIISNSSDSTNSSSTHNLRLSNDHLCVSFNPQGMAESVELKQTDSERRHPFKISFKQ
;
A
#
# COMPACT_ATOMS: atom_id res chain seq x y z
N MET A 1 3.99 35.44 40.13
CA MET A 1 4.04 35.03 38.71
C MET A 1 3.45 33.64 38.61
N SER A 2 2.13 33.57 38.46
CA SER A 2 1.34 32.34 38.46
C SER A 2 1.03 31.87 37.04
N SER A 3 0.94 30.55 36.91
CA SER A 3 0.41 29.75 35.78
C SER A 3 1.21 29.77 34.47
N LEU A 4 2.29 28.98 34.43
CA LEU A 4 2.50 28.14 33.25
C LEU A 4 1.33 27.16 33.22
N SER A 5 0.34 27.44 32.38
CA SER A 5 -0.79 26.55 32.14
C SER A 5 -0.24 25.23 31.57
N SER A 6 -0.20 24.18 32.38
CA SER A 6 0.14 22.84 31.95
C SER A 6 -0.99 22.27 31.12
N PHE A 7 -0.97 22.53 29.81
CA PHE A 7 -1.89 21.90 28.86
C PHE A 7 -1.32 20.57 28.40
N TRP A 8 -2.08 19.50 28.64
CA TRP A 8 -1.74 18.15 28.24
C TRP A 8 -2.32 17.93 26.85
N SER A 9 -1.66 18.44 25.80
CA SER A 9 -2.05 18.19 24.40
C SER A 9 -1.13 17.18 23.71
N ASN A 10 0.04 16.92 24.27
CA ASN A 10 1.07 16.08 23.65
C ASN A 10 0.65 14.62 23.50
N TYR A 11 -0.26 14.13 24.34
CA TYR A 11 -0.80 12.77 24.22
C TYR A 11 -1.67 12.56 22.96
N LEU A 12 -2.13 13.64 22.30
CA LEU A 12 -2.91 13.56 21.06
C LEU A 12 -2.05 13.08 19.88
N THR A 13 -0.73 13.26 19.96
CA THR A 13 0.25 12.89 18.92
C THR A 13 1.25 11.84 19.40
N ALA A 14 1.27 11.55 20.70
CA ALA A 14 2.15 10.52 21.26
C ALA A 14 1.83 9.18 20.61
N GLN A 15 2.87 8.50 20.13
CA GLN A 15 2.75 7.12 19.68
C GLN A 15 1.77 6.90 18.50
N LEU A 16 1.75 7.85 17.55
CA LEU A 16 0.86 7.89 16.36
C LEU A 16 0.71 6.54 15.63
N LEU A 17 1.81 5.79 15.52
CA LEU A 17 1.86 4.46 14.90
C LEU A 17 0.90 3.45 15.56
N PHE A 18 0.70 3.58 16.87
CA PHE A 18 -0.16 2.71 17.66
C PHE A 18 -1.62 3.13 17.60
N THR A 19 -1.90 4.44 17.59
CA THR A 19 -3.25 4.97 17.34
C THR A 19 -3.78 4.47 15.99
N MET A 20 -2.94 4.44 14.96
CA MET A 20 -3.31 3.91 13.64
C MET A 20 -3.66 2.41 13.69
N MET A 21 -2.91 1.60 14.43
CA MET A 21 -3.19 0.15 14.60
C MET A 21 -4.54 -0.13 15.27
N THR A 22 -5.01 0.73 16.19
CA THR A 22 -6.31 0.50 16.86
C THR A 22 -7.51 0.55 15.93
N SER A 23 -7.44 1.37 14.88
CA SER A 23 -8.53 1.53 13.91
C SER A 23 -8.79 0.26 13.09
N GLU A 24 -7.78 -0.61 12.96
CA GLU A 24 -7.83 -1.84 12.16
C GLU A 24 -8.42 -3.05 12.92
N LEU A 25 -8.57 -2.97 14.25
CA LEU A 25 -8.82 -4.12 15.13
C LEU A 25 -10.25 -4.26 15.67
N SER A 26 -11.19 -3.40 15.23
CA SER A 26 -12.54 -3.33 15.83
C SER A 26 -13.42 -4.58 15.67
N ASN A 27 -12.99 -5.58 14.89
CA ASN A 27 -13.71 -6.83 14.70
C ASN A 27 -12.83 -8.05 15.07
N ILE A 28 -13.43 -9.03 15.79
CA ILE A 28 -13.00 -10.44 16.00
C ILE A 28 -12.59 -10.84 17.47
N HIS A 29 -13.03 -12.06 17.89
CA HIS A 29 -12.78 -12.92 19.09
C HIS A 29 -12.43 -12.31 20.47
N GLU A 30 -12.94 -12.94 21.54
CA GLU A 30 -12.89 -12.46 22.94
C GLU A 30 -11.49 -12.13 23.48
N ILE A 31 -10.49 -12.99 23.24
CA ILE A 31 -9.10 -12.74 23.67
C ILE A 31 -8.49 -11.55 22.91
N ARG A 32 -8.84 -11.34 21.64
CA ARG A 32 -8.27 -10.28 20.79
C ARG A 32 -8.92 -8.93 21.08
N ARG A 33 -10.24 -8.94 21.33
CA ARG A 33 -10.97 -7.81 21.91
C ARG A 33 -10.40 -7.37 23.26
N ARG A 34 -9.96 -8.33 24.09
CA ARG A 34 -9.33 -8.02 25.38
C ARG A 34 -8.04 -7.23 25.20
N GLU A 35 -7.13 -7.65 24.31
CA GLU A 35 -5.87 -6.92 24.11
C GLU A 35 -6.10 -5.52 23.51
N LEU A 36 -7.06 -5.37 22.59
CA LEU A 36 -7.48 -4.04 22.12
C LEU A 36 -8.03 -3.19 23.27
N SER A 37 -8.89 -3.77 24.13
CA SER A 37 -9.49 -3.07 25.26
C SER A 37 -8.46 -2.66 26.31
N ILE A 38 -7.45 -3.50 26.55
CA ILE A 38 -6.30 -3.16 27.40
C ILE A 38 -5.54 -1.98 26.81
N PHE A 39 -5.34 -1.94 25.50
CA PHE A 39 -4.68 -0.81 24.87
C PHE A 39 -5.49 0.50 24.93
N GLN A 40 -6.83 0.42 24.99
CA GLN A 40 -7.69 1.58 25.23
C GLN A 40 -7.53 2.18 26.65
N HIS A 41 -6.77 1.52 27.54
CA HIS A 41 -6.37 2.14 28.80
C HIS A 41 -5.79 3.52 28.52
N HIS A 42 -6.17 4.50 29.33
CA HIS A 42 -5.79 5.89 29.14
C HIS A 42 -4.28 6.14 29.29
N ASP A 43 -3.47 5.15 29.71
CA ASP A 43 -2.00 5.21 29.60
C ASP A 43 -1.43 4.41 28.42
N GLY A 44 -2.24 3.55 27.80
CA GLY A 44 -1.89 2.78 26.62
C GLY A 44 -2.03 3.61 25.35
N ILE A 45 -3.26 3.94 24.97
CA ILE A 45 -3.57 4.68 23.73
C ILE A 45 -2.97 6.10 23.72
N THR A 46 -2.81 6.72 24.88
CA THR A 46 -2.24 8.07 25.02
C THR A 46 -0.72 8.07 25.00
N GLY A 47 -0.07 6.90 25.01
CA GLY A 47 1.39 6.78 25.04
C GLY A 47 2.03 7.37 26.30
N THR A 48 1.32 7.43 27.43
CA THR A 48 1.84 7.97 28.70
C THR A 48 2.41 6.90 29.64
N SER A 49 2.41 5.64 29.20
CA SER A 49 3.10 4.53 29.87
C SER A 49 4.63 4.57 29.67
N THR A 50 5.37 3.83 30.50
CA THR A 50 6.82 3.65 30.32
C THR A 50 7.14 2.82 29.06
N ASP A 51 8.34 2.98 28.49
CA ASP A 51 8.78 2.27 27.28
C ASP A 51 8.57 0.75 27.36
N ARG A 52 8.86 0.14 28.51
CA ARG A 52 8.67 -1.30 28.73
C ARG A 52 7.20 -1.70 28.59
N VAL A 53 6.29 -0.88 29.11
CA VAL A 53 4.84 -1.10 29.06
C VAL A 53 4.30 -0.83 27.65
N VAL A 54 4.81 0.19 26.97
CA VAL A 54 4.48 0.45 25.55
C VAL A 54 4.88 -0.73 24.67
N ASN A 55 6.07 -1.31 24.89
CA ASN A 55 6.53 -2.51 24.18
C ASN A 55 5.66 -3.74 24.48
N ASP A 56 5.16 -3.89 25.71
CA ASP A 56 4.22 -4.96 26.08
C ASP A 56 2.88 -4.81 25.34
N TYR A 57 2.32 -3.59 25.32
CA TYR A 57 1.13 -3.29 24.51
C TYR A 57 1.34 -3.58 23.02
N ALA A 58 2.51 -3.26 22.49
CA ALA A 58 2.87 -3.55 21.10
C ALA A 58 2.86 -5.04 20.78
N SER A 59 3.52 -5.83 21.62
CA SER A 59 3.59 -7.28 21.46
C SER A 59 2.18 -7.91 21.51
N ARG A 60 1.36 -7.48 22.46
CA ARG A 60 -0.04 -7.93 22.63
C ARG A 60 -0.91 -7.60 21.43
N MET A 61 -0.86 -6.35 20.95
CA MET A 61 -1.62 -5.93 19.77
C MET A 61 -1.16 -6.65 18.51
N HIS A 62 0.14 -6.82 18.31
CA HIS A 62 0.65 -7.60 17.18
C HIS A 62 0.14 -9.04 17.21
N GLY A 63 0.17 -9.70 18.37
CA GLY A 63 -0.41 -11.03 18.55
C GLY A 63 -1.93 -11.06 18.26
N ALA A 64 -2.66 -10.04 18.69
CA ALA A 64 -4.09 -9.91 18.40
C ALA A 64 -4.35 -9.75 16.88
N ILE A 65 -3.57 -8.93 16.17
CA ILE A 65 -3.66 -8.75 14.71
C ILE A 65 -3.43 -10.07 13.99
N LEU A 66 -2.34 -10.79 14.30
CA LEU A 66 -2.04 -12.08 13.69
C LEU A 66 -3.17 -13.10 13.90
N GLY A 67 -3.75 -13.12 15.10
CA GLY A 67 -4.91 -13.96 15.37
C GLY A 67 -6.15 -13.55 14.57
N CYS A 68 -6.42 -12.25 14.45
CA CYS A 68 -7.53 -11.75 13.63
C CYS A 68 -7.36 -12.12 12.15
N GLN A 69 -6.14 -12.01 11.62
CA GLN A 69 -5.81 -12.42 10.26
C GLN A 69 -6.08 -13.91 10.04
N GLU A 70 -5.70 -14.78 10.99
CA GLU A 70 -5.97 -16.21 10.91
C GLU A 70 -7.47 -16.51 10.80
N VAL A 71 -8.30 -15.89 11.64
CA VAL A 71 -9.75 -16.09 11.59
C VAL A 71 -10.37 -15.51 10.33
N ALA A 72 -9.91 -14.34 9.88
CA ALA A 72 -10.39 -13.73 8.64
C ALA A 72 -10.08 -14.63 7.43
N ILE A 73 -8.85 -15.16 7.34
CA ILE A 73 -8.44 -16.10 6.28
C ILE A 73 -9.32 -17.35 6.32
N ASN A 74 -9.44 -18.00 7.48
CA ASN A 74 -10.25 -19.21 7.61
C ASN A 74 -11.71 -18.96 7.22
N SER A 75 -12.28 -17.83 7.65
CA SER A 75 -13.66 -17.45 7.29
C SER A 75 -13.81 -17.21 5.79
N MET A 76 -12.84 -16.51 5.17
CA MET A 76 -12.84 -16.30 3.72
C MET A 76 -12.73 -17.61 2.93
N LEU A 77 -11.97 -18.59 3.43
CA LEU A 77 -11.85 -19.90 2.79
C LEU A 77 -13.17 -20.66 2.82
N THR A 78 -13.81 -20.69 3.99
CA THR A 78 -15.11 -21.35 4.16
C THR A 78 -16.23 -20.66 3.39
N LEU A 79 -16.28 -19.32 3.41
CA LEU A 79 -17.35 -18.54 2.78
C LEU A 79 -17.14 -18.28 1.28
N GLY A 80 -15.89 -18.19 0.83
CA GLY A 80 -15.53 -17.88 -0.55
C GLY A 80 -15.63 -19.07 -1.51
N ASN A 81 -16.18 -20.21 -1.08
CA ASN A 81 -16.23 -21.46 -1.85
C ASN A 81 -14.88 -21.87 -2.46
N LEU A 82 -13.77 -21.43 -1.86
CA LEU A 82 -12.43 -21.85 -2.24
C LEU A 82 -12.18 -23.33 -1.85
N GLU A 83 -13.15 -23.98 -1.20
CA GLU A 83 -13.16 -25.42 -0.99
C GLU A 83 -13.34 -26.22 -2.29
N GLU A 84 -13.94 -25.68 -3.35
CA GLU A 84 -13.95 -26.34 -4.67
C GLU A 84 -12.53 -26.45 -5.29
N ILE A 85 -11.57 -25.66 -4.80
CA ILE A 85 -10.15 -25.79 -5.15
C ILE A 85 -9.52 -27.01 -4.43
N LYS A 86 -10.14 -27.56 -3.38
CA LYS A 86 -9.68 -28.78 -2.68
C LYS A 86 -9.79 -30.04 -3.53
N GLU A 87 -10.82 -30.17 -4.39
CA GLU A 87 -11.05 -31.39 -5.18
C GLU A 87 -10.04 -31.59 -6.32
N ARG A 88 -9.19 -30.60 -6.61
CA ARG A 88 -8.15 -30.68 -7.67
C ARG A 88 -6.77 -31.09 -7.17
N PHE A 89 -6.59 -31.37 -5.88
CA PHE A 89 -5.29 -31.71 -5.32
C PHE A 89 -5.36 -32.97 -4.45
N ASP A 90 -4.43 -33.87 -4.71
CA ASP A 90 -4.35 -35.24 -4.20
C ASP A 90 -4.39 -35.32 -2.66
N ASP A 91 -5.06 -36.36 -2.16
CA ASP A 91 -5.54 -36.54 -0.78
C ASP A 91 -4.42 -36.78 0.27
N SER A 92 -3.15 -36.70 -0.11
CA SER A 92 -2.03 -37.04 0.77
C SER A 92 -1.53 -35.91 1.69
N ASP A 93 -2.08 -34.69 1.56
CA ASP A 93 -1.57 -33.49 2.27
C ASP A 93 -2.50 -33.00 3.40
N TYR A 94 -3.52 -33.79 3.76
CA TYR A 94 -4.59 -33.41 4.70
C TYR A 94 -4.23 -33.46 6.19
N MET A 95 -2.94 -33.45 6.53
CA MET A 95 -2.44 -33.34 7.92
C MET A 95 -1.75 -32.01 8.18
N VAL A 96 -2.22 -30.92 7.58
CA VAL A 96 -1.62 -29.62 7.81
C VAL A 96 -2.66 -28.50 7.89
N LEU A 97 -3.46 -28.51 8.95
CA LEU A 97 -4.10 -27.28 9.48
C LEU A 97 -3.05 -26.22 9.91
N ASN A 98 -1.76 -26.60 9.97
CA ASN A 98 -0.60 -25.71 10.05
C ASN A 98 -0.11 -25.17 8.69
N SER A 99 -0.73 -25.52 7.54
CA SER A 99 -0.29 -25.12 6.18
C SER A 99 -1.09 -23.98 5.57
N THR A 100 -2.19 -23.55 6.20
CA THR A 100 -2.96 -22.37 5.80
C THR A 100 -2.07 -21.11 5.75
N LYS A 101 -1.08 -21.02 6.65
CA LYS A 101 -0.03 -19.97 6.63
C LYS A 101 0.84 -19.95 5.36
N LYS A 102 0.96 -21.07 4.63
CA LYS A 102 1.71 -21.15 3.38
C LYS A 102 0.84 -20.91 2.14
N ARG A 103 -0.47 -21.15 2.21
CA ARG A 103 -1.39 -21.07 1.06
C ARG A 103 -2.07 -19.70 0.91
N PHE A 104 -2.27 -18.98 2.01
CA PHE A 104 -2.87 -17.65 2.02
C PHE A 104 -2.04 -16.73 2.90
N GLN A 105 -1.61 -15.61 2.33
CA GLN A 105 -0.84 -14.61 3.04
C GLN A 105 -1.68 -13.33 3.11
N PRO A 106 -2.00 -12.83 4.33
CA PRO A 106 -2.72 -11.58 4.46
C PRO A 106 -1.85 -10.47 3.90
N THR A 107 -2.43 -9.66 3.01
CA THR A 107 -1.80 -8.43 2.56
C THR A 107 -2.48 -7.28 3.26
N ILE A 108 -1.71 -6.46 3.96
CA ILE A 108 -2.19 -5.19 4.48
C ILE A 108 -2.35 -4.29 3.26
N LEU A 109 -3.57 -3.84 2.98
CA LEU A 109 -3.80 -2.76 2.04
C LEU A 109 -3.12 -1.52 2.63
N THR A 110 -1.91 -1.20 2.17
CA THR A 110 -1.20 -0.03 2.63
C THR A 110 -1.96 1.21 2.17
N ASN A 111 -2.81 1.76 3.03
CA ASN A 111 -3.30 3.11 2.87
C ASN A 111 -2.12 4.05 3.15
N GLY A 112 -1.15 4.18 2.24
CA GLY A 112 -0.06 5.18 2.22
C GLY A 112 0.96 5.19 3.38
N ASP A 113 0.51 5.07 4.61
CA ASP A 113 1.18 5.55 5.82
C ASP A 113 1.83 4.42 6.65
N ILE A 114 1.61 3.15 6.28
CA ILE A 114 2.11 1.96 7.00
C ILE A 114 3.13 1.17 6.15
N LYS A 115 3.86 1.83 5.23
CA LYS A 115 4.95 1.15 4.50
C LYS A 115 6.16 0.79 5.39
N SER A 116 6.23 1.29 6.63
CA SER A 116 7.35 1.02 7.56
C SER A 116 7.18 -0.20 8.47
N ILE A 117 5.97 -0.77 8.59
CA ILE A 117 5.67 -1.81 9.60
C ILE A 117 5.66 -3.23 8.99
N GLY A 118 5.58 -3.36 7.67
CA GLY A 118 5.51 -4.66 7.02
C GLY A 118 6.10 -4.66 5.61
N LYS A 119 6.78 -5.75 5.26
CA LYS A 119 7.21 -6.01 3.88
C LYS A 119 5.94 -6.30 3.06
N THR A 120 5.59 -5.43 2.12
CA THR A 120 4.50 -5.71 1.16
C THR A 120 4.73 -7.06 0.53
N LEU A 121 3.74 -7.94 0.59
CA LEU A 121 3.84 -9.26 -0.04
C LEU A 121 4.02 -9.09 -1.54
N VAL A 122 5.12 -9.63 -2.06
CA VAL A 122 5.37 -9.71 -3.50
C VAL A 122 4.89 -11.06 -3.99
N ILE A 123 3.82 -11.05 -4.78
CA ILE A 123 3.31 -12.24 -5.46
C ILE A 123 4.36 -12.70 -6.48
N GLN A 124 4.96 -13.84 -6.18
CA GLN A 124 5.92 -14.50 -7.06
C GLN A 124 5.19 -15.15 -8.23
N MET A 125 5.52 -14.71 -9.43
CA MET A 125 4.96 -15.15 -10.70
C MET A 125 6.06 -15.78 -11.55
N GLU A 126 5.79 -16.96 -12.09
CA GLU A 126 6.70 -17.66 -13.00
C GLU A 126 6.23 -17.48 -14.44
N GLN A 127 7.14 -17.09 -15.33
CA GLN A 127 6.90 -17.13 -16.77
C GLN A 127 7.00 -18.59 -17.25
N SER A 128 5.88 -19.31 -17.21
CA SER A 128 5.82 -20.68 -17.74
C SER A 128 5.79 -20.65 -19.28
N SER A 129 6.71 -21.38 -19.92
CA SER A 129 6.64 -21.74 -21.34
C SER A 129 5.66 -22.88 -21.64
N SER A 130 5.12 -23.52 -20.61
CA SER A 130 4.08 -24.56 -20.72
C SER A 130 2.69 -23.97 -20.49
N GLU A 131 1.71 -24.41 -21.29
CA GLU A 131 0.32 -23.92 -21.38
C GLU A 131 -0.46 -23.85 -20.05
N LYS A 132 0.07 -24.41 -18.96
CA LYS A 132 -0.50 -24.31 -17.62
C LYS A 132 -0.03 -23.01 -16.95
N SER A 133 -0.60 -21.88 -17.38
CA SER A 133 -0.35 -20.58 -16.74
C SER A 133 -0.77 -20.63 -15.26
N CYS A 134 0.21 -20.58 -14.35
CA CYS A 134 -0.02 -20.54 -12.91
C CYS A 134 -0.51 -19.15 -12.53
N HIS A 135 -1.83 -18.99 -12.40
CA HIS A 135 -2.42 -17.77 -11.88
C HIS A 135 -2.34 -17.74 -10.35
N LYS A 136 -2.34 -16.54 -9.78
CA LYS A 136 -2.46 -16.31 -8.34
C LYS A 136 -3.78 -15.62 -8.06
N THR A 137 -4.47 -16.07 -7.02
CA THR A 137 -5.77 -15.53 -6.64
C THR A 137 -5.61 -14.49 -5.55
N VAL A 138 -6.13 -13.29 -5.80
CA VAL A 138 -6.27 -12.22 -4.80
C VAL A 138 -7.73 -12.12 -4.41
N SER A 139 -8.02 -12.35 -3.13
CA SER A 139 -9.37 -12.29 -2.59
C SER A 139 -9.57 -10.99 -1.81
N VAL A 140 -10.68 -10.31 -2.05
CA VAL A 140 -11.00 -9.03 -1.43
C VAL A 140 -12.36 -9.15 -0.77
N PHE A 141 -12.45 -8.71 0.49
CA PHE A 141 -13.70 -8.66 1.24
C PHE A 141 -14.11 -7.21 1.51
N ASN A 142 -15.39 -6.90 1.31
CA ASN A 142 -16.00 -5.66 1.73
C ASN A 142 -16.72 -5.86 3.07
N PRO A 143 -16.18 -5.37 4.21
CA PRO A 143 -16.86 -5.48 5.49
C PRO A 143 -18.04 -4.50 5.66
N LEU A 144 -18.30 -3.62 4.69
CA LEU A 144 -19.35 -2.61 4.80
C LEU A 144 -20.69 -3.13 4.28
N GLU A 145 -21.77 -2.65 4.88
CA GLU A 145 -23.15 -2.89 4.43
C GLU A 145 -23.56 -2.07 3.20
N ARG A 146 -22.60 -1.44 2.52
CA ARG A 146 -22.80 -0.65 1.31
C ARG A 146 -21.82 -1.05 0.22
N ALA A 147 -22.22 -0.85 -1.03
CA ALA A 147 -21.30 -1.03 -2.16
C ALA A 147 -20.15 -0.03 -2.07
N HIS A 148 -18.95 -0.46 -2.46
CA HIS A 148 -17.76 0.38 -2.38
C HIS A 148 -16.79 0.07 -3.51
N LYS A 149 -16.35 1.14 -4.20
CA LYS A 149 -15.30 1.10 -5.21
C LYS A 149 -13.98 1.53 -4.57
N LYS A 150 -12.93 0.70 -4.67
CA LYS A 150 -11.63 0.99 -4.06
C LYS A 150 -10.48 0.64 -5.02
N LEU A 151 -9.46 1.48 -5.05
CA LEU A 151 -8.19 1.16 -5.70
C LEU A 151 -7.38 0.24 -4.78
N ILE A 152 -6.95 -0.91 -5.27
CA ILE A 152 -6.15 -1.88 -4.54
C ILE A 152 -4.72 -1.87 -5.05
N GLN A 153 -3.77 -1.95 -4.13
CA GLN A 153 -2.35 -2.12 -4.40
C GLN A 153 -1.90 -3.54 -4.03
N VAL A 154 -1.19 -4.22 -4.92
CA VAL A 154 -0.59 -5.54 -4.69
C VAL A 154 0.85 -5.56 -5.20
N GLY A 155 1.78 -6.17 -4.46
CA GLY A 155 3.14 -6.39 -4.94
C GLY A 155 3.21 -7.57 -5.91
N VAL A 156 3.90 -7.43 -7.04
CA VAL A 156 4.11 -8.51 -8.03
C VAL A 156 5.57 -8.58 -8.46
N SER A 157 6.05 -9.78 -8.82
CA SER A 157 7.44 -9.98 -9.24
C SER A 157 7.71 -9.74 -10.73
N LEU A 158 6.65 -9.60 -11.54
CA LEU A 158 6.76 -9.39 -12.99
C LEU A 158 6.09 -8.08 -13.41
N PRO A 159 6.67 -7.35 -14.39
CA PRO A 159 6.12 -6.07 -14.81
C PRO A 159 4.96 -6.18 -15.82
N ASN A 160 4.88 -7.30 -16.56
CA ASN A 160 3.80 -7.55 -17.52
C ASN A 160 2.85 -8.62 -16.97
N VAL A 161 1.79 -8.16 -16.31
CA VAL A 161 0.76 -9.01 -15.69
C VAL A 161 -0.62 -8.61 -16.19
N MET A 162 -1.61 -9.46 -15.96
CA MET A 162 -2.99 -9.19 -16.28
C MET A 162 -3.87 -9.59 -15.10
N VAL A 163 -4.81 -8.71 -14.75
CA VAL A 163 -5.83 -8.96 -13.73
C VAL A 163 -7.11 -9.40 -14.42
N MET A 164 -7.70 -10.50 -13.94
CA MET A 164 -8.93 -11.07 -14.47
C MET A 164 -10.00 -11.18 -13.40
N TYR A 165 -11.24 -10.90 -13.77
CA TYR A 165 -12.43 -11.15 -12.97
C TYR A 165 -13.52 -11.76 -13.85
N ASN A 166 -14.07 -12.90 -13.44
CA ASN A 166 -15.11 -13.64 -14.19
C ASN A 166 -14.80 -13.94 -15.67
N GLY A 167 -13.52 -13.94 -16.07
CA GLY A 167 -13.11 -14.17 -17.46
C GLY A 167 -12.81 -12.89 -18.25
N ASP A 168 -13.15 -11.72 -17.69
CA ASP A 168 -12.86 -10.42 -18.28
C ASP A 168 -11.58 -9.82 -17.73
N VAL A 169 -10.90 -9.04 -18.58
CA VAL A 169 -9.70 -8.29 -18.19
C VAL A 169 -10.11 -7.05 -17.40
N VAL A 170 -9.50 -6.87 -16.24
CA VAL A 170 -9.65 -5.67 -15.40
C VAL A 170 -8.52 -4.71 -15.72
N GLU A 171 -8.86 -3.44 -15.95
CA GLU A 171 -7.86 -2.37 -16.15
C GLU A 171 -6.93 -2.28 -14.94
N SER A 172 -5.63 -2.24 -15.23
CA SER A 172 -4.60 -2.21 -14.20
C SER A 172 -3.40 -1.39 -14.63
N GLU A 173 -2.81 -0.72 -13.65
CA GLU A 173 -1.61 0.09 -13.80
C GLU A 173 -0.50 -0.51 -12.96
N ILE A 174 0.73 -0.39 -13.45
CA ILE A 174 1.89 -0.89 -12.74
C ILE A 174 2.87 0.24 -12.47
N PHE A 175 3.48 0.19 -11.28
CA PHE A 175 4.42 1.18 -10.80
C PHE A 175 5.72 0.48 -10.34
N PRO A 176 6.89 1.12 -10.56
CA PRO A 176 8.14 0.65 -9.98
C PRO A 176 8.18 0.93 -8.48
N VAL A 177 8.86 0.06 -7.72
CA VAL A 177 9.14 0.30 -6.30
C VAL A 177 10.45 1.06 -6.16
N PHE A 178 10.42 2.21 -5.50
CA PHE A 178 11.61 3.01 -5.20
C PHE A 178 12.09 2.76 -3.77
N PHE A 179 13.41 2.81 -3.57
CA PHE A 179 14.00 2.84 -2.24
C PHE A 179 15.11 3.89 -2.16
N LEU A 180 15.23 4.50 -0.99
CA LEU A 180 16.28 5.47 -0.68
C LEU A 180 17.46 4.73 -0.08
N THR A 181 18.66 5.00 -0.61
CA THR A 181 19.91 4.64 0.06
C THR A 181 20.44 5.91 0.72
N PRO A 182 20.40 6.02 2.06
CA PRO A 182 20.97 7.15 2.77
C PRO A 182 22.47 7.22 2.47
N ASN A 183 22.99 8.40 2.19
CA ASN A 183 24.42 8.54 2.05
C ASN A 183 25.08 8.45 3.45
N ALA A 184 25.95 7.46 3.64
CA ALA A 184 26.59 7.20 4.94
C ALA A 184 27.68 8.23 5.29
N THR A 185 28.14 9.00 4.31
CA THR A 185 29.11 10.09 4.54
C THR A 185 28.37 11.40 4.78
N LEU A 186 28.68 12.08 5.88
CA LEU A 186 28.26 13.46 6.22
C LEU A 186 28.76 14.54 5.22
N THR A 187 29.17 14.14 4.03
CA THR A 187 29.41 15.06 2.92
C THR A 187 28.05 15.54 2.41
N SER A 188 27.95 16.78 1.99
CA SER A 188 26.71 17.47 1.58
C SER A 188 26.05 16.90 0.30
N GLU A 189 26.27 15.62 0.01
CA GLU A 189 25.72 14.92 -1.15
C GLU A 189 24.34 14.33 -0.84
N ARG A 190 23.48 14.37 -1.86
CA ARG A 190 22.07 14.02 -1.73
C ARG A 190 21.87 12.51 -1.60
N ASP A 191 20.76 12.12 -0.96
CA ASP A 191 20.30 10.73 -0.96
C ASP A 191 20.12 10.23 -2.40
N THR A 192 20.41 8.93 -2.60
CA THR A 192 20.25 8.28 -3.89
C THR A 192 18.93 7.52 -3.93
N ILE A 193 18.11 7.79 -4.94
CA ILE A 193 16.92 6.97 -5.24
C ILE A 193 17.34 5.83 -6.15
N ASN A 194 16.96 4.61 -5.77
CA ASN A 194 17.14 3.39 -6.55
C ASN A 194 15.78 2.77 -6.88
N VAL A 195 15.73 1.98 -7.96
CA VAL A 195 14.55 1.25 -8.40
C VAL A 195 14.74 -0.24 -8.13
N GLN A 196 13.74 -0.89 -7.54
CA GLN A 196 13.73 -2.34 -7.42
C GLN A 196 13.46 -2.98 -8.79
N THR A 197 14.17 -4.06 -9.10
CA THR A 197 14.12 -4.73 -10.40
C THR A 197 13.24 -5.98 -10.41
N ASP A 198 12.97 -6.54 -9.22
CA ASP A 198 12.29 -7.81 -8.99
C ASP A 198 10.94 -7.65 -8.28
N SER A 199 10.51 -6.40 -8.04
CA SER A 199 9.23 -6.11 -7.43
C SER A 199 8.60 -4.84 -7.99
N PHE A 200 7.28 -4.89 -8.16
CA PHE A 200 6.47 -3.84 -8.73
C PHE A 200 5.16 -3.70 -7.94
N GLU A 201 4.58 -2.50 -7.95
CA GLU A 201 3.27 -2.23 -7.36
C GLU A 201 2.21 -2.27 -8.47
N LEU A 202 1.29 -3.23 -8.40
CA LEU A 202 0.15 -3.37 -9.28
C LEU A 202 -1.07 -2.70 -8.65
N TYR A 203 -1.70 -1.79 -9.38
CA TYR A 203 -2.91 -1.09 -9.00
C TYR A 203 -4.07 -1.47 -9.92
N PHE A 204 -5.22 -1.78 -9.33
CA PHE A 204 -6.45 -2.02 -10.07
C PHE A 204 -7.67 -1.67 -9.22
N VAL A 205 -8.77 -1.32 -9.89
CA VAL A 205 -9.98 -0.91 -9.19
C VAL A 205 -10.90 -2.09 -8.95
N VAL A 206 -11.38 -2.23 -7.72
CA VAL A 206 -12.41 -3.20 -7.34
C VAL A 206 -13.72 -2.51 -7.01
N GLU A 207 -14.83 -3.16 -7.28
CA GLU A 207 -16.18 -2.63 -7.01
C GLU A 207 -17.02 -3.69 -6.29
N LEU A 208 -17.04 -3.66 -4.97
CA LEU A 208 -17.62 -4.72 -4.16
C LEU A 208 -19.03 -4.33 -3.69
N LYS A 209 -19.95 -5.29 -3.70
CA LYS A 209 -21.28 -5.20 -3.09
C LYS A 209 -21.18 -5.23 -1.56
N PRO A 210 -22.25 -4.88 -0.84
CA PRO A 210 -22.31 -5.04 0.62
C PRO A 210 -21.91 -6.46 1.05
N LEU A 211 -20.98 -6.57 2.00
CA LEU A 211 -20.57 -7.85 2.62
C LEU A 211 -20.05 -8.91 1.62
N GLU A 212 -19.58 -8.49 0.43
CA GLU A 212 -19.13 -9.39 -0.63
C GLU A 212 -17.66 -9.82 -0.46
N ILE A 213 -17.37 -11.08 -0.75
CA ILE A 213 -16.03 -11.60 -1.04
C ILE A 213 -15.90 -11.77 -2.55
N ARG A 214 -14.82 -11.23 -3.14
CA ARG A 214 -14.54 -11.34 -4.56
C ARG A 214 -13.13 -11.83 -4.85
N HIS A 215 -12.99 -12.68 -5.87
CA HIS A 215 -11.73 -13.29 -6.28
C HIS A 215 -11.26 -12.74 -7.63
N TYR A 216 -10.05 -12.18 -7.63
CA TYR A 216 -9.34 -11.73 -8.81
C TYR A 216 -8.21 -12.70 -9.13
N ARG A 217 -7.98 -12.98 -10.42
CA ARG A 217 -6.86 -13.81 -10.86
C ARG A 217 -5.80 -12.93 -11.49
N ILE A 218 -4.58 -13.01 -10.98
CA ILE A 218 -3.41 -12.35 -11.56
C ILE A 218 -2.61 -13.42 -12.30
N LEU A 219 -2.26 -13.15 -13.56
CA LEU A 219 -1.43 -14.04 -14.37
C LEU A 219 -0.39 -13.23 -15.16
N PRO A 220 0.71 -13.87 -15.61
CA PRO A 220 1.61 -13.24 -16.57
C PRO A 220 0.84 -12.92 -17.85
N ALA A 221 0.98 -11.70 -18.37
CA ALA A 221 0.37 -11.35 -19.65
C ALA A 221 1.21 -11.93 -20.80
N PRO A 222 0.58 -12.38 -21.90
CA PRO A 222 1.31 -12.83 -23.09
C PRO A 222 2.26 -11.73 -23.59
N SER A 223 3.45 -12.10 -24.03
CA SER A 223 4.47 -11.15 -24.55
C SER A 223 3.99 -10.35 -25.76
N THR A 224 2.94 -10.81 -26.44
CA THR A 224 2.33 -10.15 -27.60
C THR A 224 1.36 -9.03 -27.25
N ILE A 225 0.91 -8.91 -25.99
CA ILE A 225 -0.04 -7.86 -25.59
C ILE A 225 0.37 -7.26 -24.23
N GLN A 226 0.77 -6.00 -24.23
CA GLN A 226 0.89 -5.22 -22.99
C GLN A 226 -0.53 -4.92 -22.49
N ARG A 227 -0.90 -5.52 -21.35
CA ARG A 227 -2.23 -5.36 -20.72
C ARG A 227 -2.20 -4.53 -19.45
N THR A 228 -1.02 -4.33 -18.87
CA THR A 228 -0.76 -3.33 -17.83
C THR A 228 -0.19 -2.07 -18.47
N SER A 229 -0.79 -0.92 -18.17
CA SER A 229 -0.21 0.36 -18.55
C SER A 229 0.93 0.70 -17.58
N GLY A 230 2.15 0.80 -18.11
CA GLY A 230 3.29 1.29 -17.36
C GLY A 230 3.20 2.80 -17.12
N VAL A 231 3.53 3.25 -15.92
CA VAL A 231 3.47 4.67 -15.57
C VAL A 231 4.75 5.39 -15.96
N LYS A 232 4.61 6.66 -16.37
CA LYS A 232 5.73 7.58 -16.57
C LYS A 232 6.15 8.19 -15.25
N VAL A 233 7.42 8.05 -14.88
CA VAL A 233 7.95 8.61 -13.63
C VAL A 233 8.94 9.72 -13.94
N LYS A 234 8.69 10.90 -13.40
CA LYS A 234 9.63 12.02 -13.47
C LYS A 234 10.24 12.26 -12.09
N VAL A 235 11.56 12.24 -12.03
CA VAL A 235 12.31 12.35 -10.78
C VAL A 235 12.98 13.72 -10.71
N PHE A 236 12.78 14.42 -9.59
CA PHE A 236 13.31 15.76 -9.35
C PHE A 236 14.29 15.77 -8.19
N ASN A 237 15.37 16.54 -8.35
CA ASN A 237 16.27 16.94 -7.26
C ASN A 237 17.00 15.81 -6.49
N VAL A 238 17.15 14.62 -7.05
CA VAL A 238 17.89 13.50 -6.45
C VAL A 238 18.92 12.90 -7.41
N ASN A 239 19.94 12.25 -6.86
CA ASN A 239 20.83 11.40 -7.64
C ASN A 239 20.11 10.10 -7.96
N PHE A 240 20.07 9.75 -9.25
CA PHE A 240 19.40 8.54 -9.73
C PHE A 240 20.45 7.62 -10.32
N ASN A 241 20.81 6.58 -9.56
CA ASN A 241 21.71 5.54 -10.02
C ASN A 241 20.87 4.42 -10.63
N ASN A 242 21.16 4.09 -11.89
CA ASN A 242 20.43 3.18 -12.80
C ASN A 242 19.37 3.87 -13.64
N THR A 243 19.70 4.23 -14.89
CA THR A 243 18.69 4.08 -15.96
C THR A 243 18.41 2.57 -16.07
N PRO A 244 17.18 2.09 -15.83
CA PRO A 244 16.93 0.65 -15.88
C PRO A 244 17.10 0.17 -17.31
N ALA A 245 18.29 -0.33 -17.66
CA ALA A 245 18.61 -0.93 -18.94
C ALA A 245 17.89 -2.29 -19.17
N SER A 246 16.77 -2.56 -18.49
CA SER A 246 16.08 -3.87 -18.54
C SER A 246 14.56 -3.84 -18.33
N ASN A 247 13.92 -2.73 -17.95
CA ASN A 247 12.47 -2.70 -17.72
C ASN A 247 11.79 -1.72 -18.69
N GLN A 248 11.62 -2.14 -19.95
CA GLN A 248 10.97 -1.38 -21.05
C GLN A 248 9.53 -0.89 -20.76
N VAL A 249 8.96 -1.23 -19.60
CA VAL A 249 7.58 -0.86 -19.21
C VAL A 249 7.51 0.56 -18.64
N PHE A 250 8.60 1.11 -18.08
CA PHE A 250 8.58 2.41 -17.41
C PHE A 250 9.48 3.43 -18.10
N GLU A 251 8.95 4.63 -18.31
CA GLU A 251 9.73 5.78 -18.75
C GLU A 251 10.13 6.59 -17.52
N ILE A 252 11.42 6.56 -17.16
CA ILE A 252 11.98 7.34 -16.05
C ILE A 252 12.78 8.52 -16.59
N ILE A 253 12.33 9.74 -16.29
CA ILE A 253 12.96 10.97 -16.76
C ILE A 253 13.72 11.62 -15.59
N SER A 254 15.05 11.73 -15.72
CA SER A 254 15.92 12.45 -14.78
C SER A 254 16.39 13.77 -15.39
N ASN A 255 16.18 14.88 -14.68
CA ASN A 255 16.53 16.24 -15.14
C ASN A 255 18.04 16.58 -15.15
N SER A 256 18.96 15.60 -15.09
CA SER A 256 20.41 15.87 -15.04
C SER A 256 20.98 16.45 -16.35
N SER A 257 20.22 16.49 -17.44
CA SER A 257 20.68 16.95 -18.76
C SER A 257 20.31 18.39 -19.15
N ASP A 258 19.43 19.08 -18.41
CA ASP A 258 19.07 20.48 -18.70
C ASP A 258 19.96 21.46 -17.92
N SER A 259 21.26 21.44 -18.23
CA SER A 259 22.25 22.35 -17.64
C SER A 259 22.28 23.75 -18.28
N THR A 260 21.25 24.16 -19.02
CA THR A 260 21.22 25.47 -19.70
C THR A 260 20.05 26.39 -19.32
N ASN A 261 19.15 25.98 -18.42
CA ASN A 261 18.11 26.87 -17.86
C ASN A 261 18.01 26.75 -16.33
N SER A 262 19.01 27.31 -15.67
CA SER A 262 19.05 27.58 -14.23
C SER A 262 18.02 28.66 -13.83
N SER A 263 16.71 28.33 -13.87
CA SER A 263 15.61 29.07 -13.20
C SER A 263 14.20 28.63 -13.62
N SER A 264 13.98 27.46 -14.22
CA SER A 264 12.59 26.97 -14.34
C SER A 264 12.19 26.29 -13.03
N THR A 265 11.64 27.09 -12.11
CA THR A 265 10.75 26.60 -11.05
C THR A 265 9.59 25.90 -11.73
N HIS A 266 9.74 24.60 -12.02
CA HIS A 266 8.69 23.85 -12.68
C HIS A 266 7.50 23.75 -11.72
N ASN A 267 6.44 24.50 -12.01
CA ASN A 267 5.15 24.31 -11.39
C ASN A 267 4.65 22.92 -11.80
N LEU A 268 4.90 21.92 -10.96
CA LEU A 268 4.39 20.57 -11.17
C LEU A 268 2.88 20.62 -10.97
N ARG A 269 2.13 20.12 -11.96
CA ARG A 269 0.67 19.99 -11.89
C ARG A 269 0.29 18.55 -12.16
N LEU A 270 -0.50 17.97 -11.26
CA LEU A 270 -1.12 16.67 -11.44
C LEU A 270 -2.62 16.88 -11.60
N SER A 271 -3.24 16.22 -12.57
CA SER A 271 -4.65 16.46 -12.86
C SER A 271 -5.35 15.21 -13.37
N ASN A 272 -6.62 15.09 -12.99
CA ASN A 272 -7.57 14.13 -13.54
C ASN A 272 -8.83 14.88 -14.01
N ASP A 273 -9.91 14.16 -14.32
CA ASP A 273 -11.16 14.74 -14.80
C ASP A 273 -11.89 15.60 -13.75
N HIS A 274 -11.57 15.44 -12.48
CA HIS A 274 -12.28 16.09 -11.37
C HIS A 274 -11.49 17.26 -10.76
N LEU A 275 -10.16 17.15 -10.67
CA LEU A 275 -9.31 18.11 -9.98
C LEU A 275 -7.94 18.30 -10.64
N CYS A 276 -7.30 19.42 -10.33
CA CYS A 276 -5.89 19.67 -10.60
C CYS A 276 -5.19 20.15 -9.32
N VAL A 277 -4.07 19.52 -8.96
CA VAL A 277 -3.23 19.93 -7.83
C VAL A 277 -1.94 20.52 -8.38
N SER A 278 -1.57 21.70 -7.88
CA SER A 278 -0.29 22.34 -8.19
C SER A 278 0.67 22.21 -7.00
N PHE A 279 1.95 22.05 -7.30
CA PHE A 279 3.02 21.87 -6.34
C PHE A 279 4.09 22.93 -6.53
N ASN A 280 4.63 23.40 -5.41
CA ASN A 280 5.75 24.32 -5.39
C ASN A 280 7.08 23.57 -5.73
N PRO A 281 8.20 24.29 -5.95
CA PRO A 281 9.49 23.67 -6.28
C PRO A 281 10.06 22.74 -5.21
N GLN A 282 9.53 22.77 -3.98
CA GLN A 282 9.91 21.88 -2.88
C GLN A 282 9.09 20.57 -2.89
N GLY A 283 8.17 20.40 -3.83
CA GLY A 283 7.27 19.25 -3.92
C GLY A 283 6.06 19.34 -2.99
N MET A 284 5.80 20.49 -2.37
CA MET A 284 4.65 20.69 -1.48
C MET A 284 3.46 21.20 -2.28
N ALA A 285 2.28 20.62 -2.06
CA ALA A 285 1.05 21.08 -2.70
C ALA A 285 0.71 22.52 -2.24
N GLU A 286 0.32 23.37 -3.19
CA GLU A 286 0.07 24.81 -2.98
C GLU A 286 -1.32 25.27 -3.44
N SER A 287 -1.98 24.52 -4.32
CA SER A 287 -3.37 24.82 -4.70
C SER A 287 -4.07 23.61 -5.31
N VAL A 288 -5.39 23.55 -5.13
CA VAL A 288 -6.28 22.59 -5.79
C VAL A 288 -7.31 23.37 -6.61
N GLU A 289 -7.55 22.93 -7.84
CA GLU A 289 -8.60 23.42 -8.73
C GLU A 289 -9.63 22.32 -8.93
N LEU A 290 -10.92 22.67 -8.79
CA LEU A 290 -12.03 21.75 -9.02
C LEU A 290 -12.60 21.98 -10.42
N LYS A 291 -12.65 20.93 -11.24
CA LYS A 291 -13.07 21.01 -12.66
C LYS A 291 -14.58 20.82 -12.89
N GLN A 292 -15.35 20.49 -11.86
CA GLN A 292 -16.77 20.12 -11.98
C GLN A 292 -17.76 21.29 -11.86
N THR A 293 -17.29 22.51 -11.64
CA THR A 293 -18.15 23.70 -11.61
C THR A 293 -17.90 24.55 -12.84
N ASP A 294 -18.96 25.06 -13.48
CA ASP A 294 -18.94 26.02 -14.61
C ASP A 294 -18.09 27.29 -14.36
N SER A 295 -17.51 27.42 -13.17
CA SER A 295 -16.38 28.27 -12.84
C SER A 295 -15.22 27.41 -12.34
N GLU A 296 -14.09 27.38 -13.06
CA GLU A 296 -12.82 26.85 -12.53
C GLU A 296 -12.44 27.64 -11.27
N ARG A 297 -12.64 27.04 -10.10
CA ARG A 297 -12.34 27.68 -8.82
C ARG A 297 -11.03 27.12 -8.28
N ARG A 298 -10.01 27.98 -8.20
CA ARG A 298 -8.71 27.67 -7.60
C ARG A 298 -8.73 27.95 -6.10
N HIS A 299 -8.37 26.95 -5.32
CA HIS A 299 -8.28 27.00 -3.86
C HIS A 299 -6.80 26.91 -3.43
N PRO A 300 -6.13 28.04 -3.14
CA PRO A 300 -4.75 28.04 -2.67
C PRO A 300 -4.65 27.63 -1.20
N PHE A 301 -3.58 26.92 -0.85
CA PHE A 301 -3.22 26.57 0.53
C PHE A 301 -1.70 26.47 0.66
N LYS A 302 -1.19 26.39 1.89
CA LYS A 302 0.24 26.25 2.14
C LYS A 302 0.49 25.13 3.13
N ILE A 303 1.25 24.13 2.70
CA ILE A 303 1.77 23.09 3.59
C ILE A 303 3.21 23.47 3.95
N SER A 304 3.54 23.46 5.24
CA SER A 304 4.88 23.71 5.74
C SER A 304 5.15 22.89 6.98
N PHE A 305 6.33 22.30 7.07
CA PHE A 305 6.82 21.71 8.31
C PHE A 305 7.49 22.81 9.13
N LYS A 306 7.06 22.97 10.38
CA LYS A 306 7.72 23.84 11.35
C LYS A 306 8.57 22.98 12.26
N GLN A 307 9.80 23.41 12.47
CA GLN A 307 10.70 22.83 13.46
C GLN A 307 10.39 23.41 14.83
#